data_AF-A0A8J5I8V1-F1
#
_entry.id   AF-A0A8J5I8V1-F1
#
_cell.length_a   1.000
_cell.length_b   1.000
_cell.length_c   1.000
_cell.angle_alpha   90.00
_cell.angle_beta   90.00
_cell.angle_gamma   90.00
#
_symmetry.space_group_name_H-M   'P 1'
#
loop_
_entity.id
_entity.type
_entity.pdbx_description
1 polymer ?
#
loop_
_entity_poly.entity_id
_entity_poly.type
_entity_poly.pdbx_seq_one_letter_code
_entity_poly.pdbx_strand_id
1 'polypeptide(L)'
;MSNLGLLSYYLGIEVKQQKNRILLRQSTYAKKIRSQFKMEDCNSTNHPMEPKMQVHKDLEGTLVDATEYKCIVRCLRYLLHTRPDLSYSVGMVSRYMERPTIMHHKVGKQILRYLKGTIHFGLVYMKGPQEIDIFGYLNSDLAGDLDGRKSTSGMTFYFNESLVSWNSQKQKTVTILSCEAEFMAITIATCHALWLRSLASELTSAQARDFTTHLHFFVHENDNSPNATAITVVKSTTSNPGGFGSIGVFDDELREGSTADSKLIGRAQGIAPEVSLSSQMAWLGLLNFVFTDGEYNGSSLAVVCRATLEGATERSIIGGTGKFRMARGYAITTFVSGAPAGHFIVEYNAYHENYNYPNPTAITVVGSATSNPRGFGSIVAFDDQIREGSSADSKIIGFAQGIAPEVSLGQRAWLGLLSIVFLDGKYNGSSLTLMGQATLEGATERTIIGGTGIFRSARGYTVNTLLSGTPAGYLIIECDAYIMH
;
A
#
# COMPACT_ATOMS: atom_id res chain seq x y z
N MET A 1 38.49 -27.25 1.03
CA MET A 1 37.16 -27.71 0.58
C MET A 1 37.33 -28.38 -0.78
N SER A 2 36.94 -29.65 -0.90
CA SER A 2 36.92 -30.37 -2.17
C SER A 2 35.84 -29.77 -3.08
N ASN A 3 36.19 -29.47 -4.33
CA ASN A 3 35.23 -28.99 -5.34
C ASN A 3 34.35 -30.18 -5.78
N LEU A 4 33.10 -30.21 -5.31
CA LEU A 4 32.11 -31.25 -5.64
C LEU A 4 31.39 -30.98 -6.98
N GLY A 5 31.87 -30.00 -7.76
CA GLY A 5 31.24 -29.55 -9.00
C GLY A 5 30.07 -28.61 -8.75
N LEU A 6 29.21 -28.46 -9.78
CA LEU A 6 28.03 -27.59 -9.71
C LEU A 6 27.00 -28.14 -8.73
N LEU A 7 26.35 -27.22 -7.99
CA LEU A 7 25.25 -27.57 -7.09
C LEU A 7 24.14 -28.31 -7.85
N SER A 8 23.86 -29.54 -7.41
CA SER A 8 22.85 -30.43 -7.99
C SER A 8 21.71 -30.76 -7.02
N TYR A 9 21.95 -30.66 -5.71
CA TYR A 9 20.97 -30.96 -4.67
C TYR A 9 21.28 -30.17 -3.39
N TYR A 10 20.29 -29.52 -2.80
CA TYR A 10 20.42 -28.81 -1.54
C TYR A 10 19.15 -28.98 -0.70
N LEU A 11 19.27 -29.57 0.50
CA LEU A 11 18.17 -29.77 1.44
C LEU A 11 16.89 -30.40 0.85
N GLY A 12 16.95 -31.24 -0.18
CA GLY A 12 15.73 -31.77 -0.80
C GLY A 12 15.19 -30.96 -1.98
N ILE A 13 15.89 -29.90 -2.37
CA ILE A 13 15.68 -29.15 -3.61
C ILE A 13 16.70 -29.66 -4.64
N GLU A 14 16.19 -30.17 -5.75
CA GLU A 14 16.96 -30.56 -6.92
C GLU A 14 17.28 -29.31 -7.74
N VAL A 15 18.56 -29.13 -8.06
CA VAL A 15 19.07 -27.99 -8.82
C VAL A 15 19.61 -28.49 -10.15
N LYS A 16 19.07 -27.98 -11.25
CA LYS A 16 19.58 -28.27 -12.59
C LYS A 16 20.07 -26.98 -13.24
N GLN A 17 21.38 -26.81 -13.26
CA GLN A 17 22.05 -25.66 -13.87
C GLN A 17 22.32 -25.93 -15.35
N GLN A 18 21.98 -24.96 -16.19
CA GLN A 18 22.22 -24.97 -17.63
C GLN A 18 22.77 -23.61 -18.06
N LYS A 19 23.35 -23.51 -19.27
CA LYS A 19 24.06 -22.31 -19.75
C LYS A 19 23.28 -20.99 -19.54
N ASN A 20 21.97 -21.01 -19.75
CA ASN A 20 21.11 -19.82 -19.69
C ASN A 20 19.95 -19.93 -18.68
N ARG A 21 19.91 -20.98 -17.86
CA ARG A 21 18.84 -21.15 -16.86
C ARG A 21 19.21 -22.04 -15.69
N ILE A 22 18.56 -21.83 -14.56
CA ILE A 22 18.61 -22.69 -13.38
C ILE A 22 17.18 -23.17 -13.09
N LEU A 23 17.00 -24.48 -12.98
CA LEU A 23 15.73 -25.08 -12.57
C LEU A 23 15.86 -25.57 -11.12
N LEU A 24 14.93 -25.13 -10.27
CA LEU A 24 14.76 -25.63 -8.90
C LEU A 24 13.46 -26.44 -8.81
N ARG A 25 13.52 -27.67 -8.32
CA ARG A 25 12.33 -28.51 -8.14
C ARG A 25 12.46 -29.44 -6.94
N GLN A 26 11.35 -29.96 -6.45
CA GLN A 26 11.30 -30.87 -5.30
C GLN A 26 10.64 -32.21 -5.65
N SER A 27 10.88 -32.74 -6.86
CA SER A 27 10.21 -33.94 -7.39
C SER A 27 10.38 -35.16 -6.49
N THR A 28 11.59 -35.43 -6.03
CA THR A 28 11.91 -36.56 -5.15
C THR A 28 11.22 -36.42 -3.80
N TYR A 29 11.20 -35.21 -3.24
CA TYR A 29 10.49 -34.91 -2.00
C TYR A 29 8.97 -35.07 -2.16
N ALA A 30 8.40 -34.57 -3.26
CA ALA A 30 6.97 -34.72 -3.57
C ALA A 30 6.56 -36.20 -3.68
N LYS A 31 7.39 -37.06 -4.29
CA LYS A 31 7.16 -38.52 -4.32
C LYS A 31 7.21 -39.13 -2.92
N LYS A 32 8.23 -38.78 -2.13
CA LYS A 32 8.41 -39.29 -0.76
C LYS A 32 7.21 -38.98 0.13
N ILE A 33 6.72 -37.75 0.12
CA ILE A 33 5.58 -37.38 0.99
C ILE A 33 4.29 -38.09 0.55
N ARG A 34 4.10 -38.33 -0.75
CA ARG A 34 2.94 -39.10 -1.24
C ARG A 34 2.99 -40.56 -0.78
N SER A 35 4.17 -41.17 -0.81
CA SER A 35 4.42 -42.51 -0.27
C SER A 35 4.08 -42.58 1.22
N GLN A 36 4.62 -41.62 1.99
CA GLN A 36 4.43 -41.54 3.44
C GLN A 36 2.95 -41.54 3.86
N PHE A 37 2.08 -40.88 3.10
CA PHE A 37 0.65 -40.79 3.39
C PHE A 37 -0.22 -41.76 2.57
N LYS A 38 0.39 -42.79 1.94
CA LYS A 38 -0.31 -43.81 1.12
C LYS A 38 -1.14 -43.21 -0.02
N MET A 39 -0.61 -42.17 -0.67
CA MET A 39 -1.25 -41.41 -1.74
C MET A 39 -0.60 -41.65 -3.11
N GLU A 40 0.13 -42.75 -3.32
CA GLU A 40 0.83 -43.08 -4.58
C GLU A 40 -0.15 -43.39 -5.72
N ASP A 41 -1.18 -44.18 -5.43
CA ASP A 41 -2.15 -44.66 -6.41
C ASP A 41 -3.41 -43.80 -6.52
N CYS A 42 -3.50 -42.69 -5.77
CA CYS A 42 -4.66 -41.79 -5.84
C CYS A 42 -4.85 -41.16 -7.24
N ASN A 43 -6.07 -40.77 -7.61
CA ASN A 43 -6.30 -40.01 -8.85
C ASN A 43 -5.76 -38.58 -8.73
N SER A 44 -5.10 -38.06 -9.77
CA SER A 44 -4.63 -36.67 -9.79
C SER A 44 -5.77 -35.66 -9.92
N THR A 45 -5.50 -34.41 -9.59
CA THR A 45 -6.43 -33.29 -9.75
C THR A 45 -5.75 -32.10 -10.42
N ASN A 46 -6.55 -31.23 -11.03
CA ASN A 46 -6.05 -30.02 -11.70
C ASN A 46 -5.91 -28.82 -10.76
N HIS A 47 -6.53 -28.88 -9.59
CA HIS A 47 -6.51 -27.80 -8.61
C HIS A 47 -6.04 -28.32 -7.24
N PRO A 48 -5.19 -27.56 -6.51
CA PRO A 48 -4.73 -27.94 -5.17
C PRO A 48 -5.85 -27.89 -4.14
N MET A 49 -6.87 -27.07 -4.37
CA MET A 49 -8.07 -26.92 -3.56
C MET A 49 -9.25 -26.63 -4.50
N GLU A 50 -10.43 -27.15 -4.18
CA GLU A 50 -11.62 -26.92 -5.01
C GLU A 50 -12.01 -25.42 -5.00
N PRO A 51 -12.33 -24.83 -6.16
CA PRO A 51 -12.80 -23.45 -6.21
C PRO A 51 -14.05 -23.26 -5.34
N LYS A 52 -14.12 -22.14 -4.62
CA LYS A 52 -15.24 -21.81 -3.71
C LYS A 52 -15.46 -22.81 -2.55
N MET A 53 -14.53 -23.73 -2.31
CA MET A 53 -14.58 -24.62 -1.14
C MET A 53 -14.60 -23.79 0.14
N GLN A 54 -15.66 -23.94 0.93
CA GLN A 54 -15.81 -23.31 2.22
C GLN A 54 -15.15 -24.18 3.29
N VAL A 55 -14.06 -23.70 3.88
CA VAL A 55 -13.39 -24.34 5.00
C VAL A 55 -13.58 -23.47 6.22
N HIS A 56 -14.05 -24.06 7.31
CA HIS A 56 -14.35 -23.42 8.59
C HIS A 56 -14.01 -24.38 9.72
N LYS A 57 -14.05 -23.94 10.97
CA LYS A 57 -13.67 -24.74 12.15
C LYS A 57 -14.36 -26.10 12.26
N ASP A 58 -15.51 -26.30 11.63
CA ASP A 58 -16.26 -27.55 11.61
C ASP A 58 -16.49 -28.11 13.04
N LEU A 59 -17.18 -27.33 13.89
CA LEU A 59 -17.31 -27.61 15.34
C LEU A 59 -17.91 -28.98 15.63
N GLU A 60 -18.91 -29.38 14.84
CA GLU A 60 -19.62 -30.66 14.92
C GLU A 60 -18.97 -31.77 14.07
N GLY A 61 -17.89 -31.47 13.36
CA GLY A 61 -17.22 -32.39 12.47
C GLY A 61 -16.47 -33.51 13.21
N THR A 62 -16.38 -34.68 12.58
CA THR A 62 -15.61 -35.80 13.10
C THR A 62 -14.12 -35.46 13.11
N LEU A 63 -13.49 -35.54 14.27
CA LEU A 63 -12.07 -35.30 14.46
C LEU A 63 -11.23 -36.35 13.71
N VAL A 64 -10.03 -35.93 13.29
CA VAL A 64 -8.98 -36.82 12.78
C VAL A 64 -7.76 -36.74 13.69
N ASP A 65 -6.79 -37.63 13.49
CA ASP A 65 -5.51 -37.53 14.21
C ASP A 65 -4.80 -36.20 13.86
N ALA A 66 -4.72 -35.32 14.86
CA ALA A 66 -4.07 -34.03 14.74
C ALA A 66 -2.57 -34.16 14.45
N THR A 67 -1.93 -35.23 14.91
CA THR A 67 -0.49 -35.48 14.70
C THR A 67 -0.22 -35.80 13.23
N GLU A 68 -0.98 -36.75 12.67
CA GLU A 68 -0.91 -37.06 11.24
C GLU A 68 -1.20 -35.82 10.38
N TYR A 69 -2.25 -35.06 10.71
CA TYR A 69 -2.60 -33.84 9.97
C TYR A 69 -1.49 -32.77 10.03
N LYS A 70 -0.93 -32.50 11.21
CA LYS A 70 0.22 -31.59 11.35
C LYS A 70 1.42 -32.05 10.53
N CYS A 71 1.67 -33.36 10.47
CA CYS A 71 2.72 -33.92 9.62
C CYS A 71 2.46 -33.64 8.13
N ILE A 72 1.24 -33.85 7.64
CA ILE A 72 0.86 -33.51 6.25
C ILE A 72 1.13 -32.02 5.99
N VAL A 73 0.62 -31.13 6.84
CA VAL A 73 0.78 -29.67 6.67
C VAL A 73 2.25 -29.26 6.68
N ARG A 74 3.06 -29.80 7.59
CA ARG A 74 4.51 -29.52 7.65
C ARG A 74 5.24 -29.97 6.39
N CYS A 75 4.92 -31.16 5.88
CA CYS A 75 5.47 -31.66 4.61
C CYS A 75 5.10 -30.75 3.44
N LEU A 76 3.85 -30.31 3.37
CA LEU A 76 3.37 -29.41 2.32
C LEU A 76 4.01 -28.02 2.40
N ARG A 77 4.23 -27.48 3.61
CA ARG A 77 4.93 -26.21 3.82
C ARG A 77 6.35 -26.24 3.24
N TYR A 78 7.03 -27.37 3.33
CA TYR A 78 8.38 -27.50 2.78
C TYR A 78 8.43 -27.42 1.24
N LEU A 79 7.36 -27.83 0.56
CA LEU A 79 7.26 -27.71 -0.89
C LEU A 79 7.13 -26.24 -1.34
N LEU A 80 6.66 -25.34 -0.47
CA LEU A 80 6.45 -23.94 -0.83
C LEU A 80 7.72 -23.22 -1.28
N HIS A 81 8.91 -23.75 -0.98
CA HIS A 81 10.19 -23.22 -1.47
C HIS A 81 10.36 -23.30 -2.99
N THR A 82 9.67 -24.23 -3.67
CA THR A 82 9.68 -24.31 -5.15
C THR A 82 8.28 -24.35 -5.77
N ARG A 83 7.23 -24.30 -4.95
CA ARG A 83 5.83 -24.49 -5.35
C ARG A 83 4.94 -23.33 -4.86
N PRO A 84 5.09 -22.12 -5.44
CA PRO A 84 4.26 -20.97 -5.10
C PRO A 84 2.76 -21.22 -5.34
N ASP A 85 2.43 -22.10 -6.29
CA ASP A 85 1.06 -22.49 -6.64
C ASP A 85 0.30 -23.18 -5.50
N LEU A 86 1.02 -23.68 -4.48
CA LEU A 86 0.43 -24.32 -3.31
C LEU A 86 0.16 -23.33 -2.16
N SER A 87 0.74 -22.13 -2.18
CA SER A 87 0.82 -21.23 -1.03
C SER A 87 -0.53 -20.94 -0.38
N TYR A 88 -1.56 -20.65 -1.18
CA TYR A 88 -2.91 -20.39 -0.66
C TYR A 88 -3.50 -21.64 0.01
N SER A 89 -3.54 -22.77 -0.71
CA SER A 89 -4.13 -24.02 -0.22
C SER A 89 -3.45 -24.54 1.05
N VAL A 90 -2.12 -24.49 1.10
CA VAL A 90 -1.32 -24.86 2.27
C VAL A 90 -1.51 -23.88 3.43
N GLY A 91 -1.62 -22.59 3.12
CA GLY A 91 -1.97 -21.55 4.09
C GLY A 91 -3.34 -21.77 4.73
N MET A 92 -4.32 -22.25 3.95
CA MET A 92 -5.67 -22.53 4.44
C MET A 92 -5.70 -23.74 5.39
N VAL A 93 -5.17 -24.89 4.97
CA VAL A 93 -5.13 -26.10 5.81
C VAL A 93 -4.30 -25.90 7.09
N SER A 94 -3.30 -25.03 7.05
CA SER A 94 -2.50 -24.67 8.22
C SER A 94 -3.30 -24.01 9.36
N ARG A 95 -4.43 -23.38 9.07
CA ARG A 95 -5.25 -22.69 10.10
C ARG A 95 -5.88 -23.66 11.10
N TYR A 96 -6.01 -24.93 10.73
CA TYR A 96 -6.79 -25.93 11.46
C TYR A 96 -5.93 -27.05 12.07
N MET A 97 -4.64 -26.78 12.30
CA MET A 97 -3.71 -27.77 12.85
C MET A 97 -4.02 -28.18 14.29
N GLU A 98 -4.70 -27.35 15.06
CA GLU A 98 -5.01 -27.63 16.47
C GLU A 98 -6.11 -28.68 16.63
N ARG A 99 -7.22 -28.52 15.89
CA ARG A 99 -8.40 -29.39 15.96
C ARG A 99 -8.92 -29.72 14.55
N PRO A 100 -8.19 -30.54 13.77
CA PRO A 100 -8.60 -30.90 12.41
C PRO A 100 -9.75 -31.91 12.41
N THR A 101 -10.58 -31.81 11.39
CA THR A 101 -11.71 -32.73 11.12
C THR A 101 -11.54 -33.43 9.78
N ILE A 102 -12.45 -34.34 9.45
CA ILE A 102 -12.50 -35.01 8.14
C ILE A 102 -12.54 -33.98 7.00
N MET A 103 -13.26 -32.86 7.16
CA MET A 103 -13.30 -31.77 6.16
C MET A 103 -11.89 -31.25 5.85
N HIS A 104 -11.16 -30.86 6.90
CA HIS A 104 -9.79 -30.35 6.79
C HIS A 104 -8.84 -31.38 6.17
N HIS A 105 -8.94 -32.62 6.64
CA HIS A 105 -8.09 -33.72 6.17
C HIS A 105 -8.34 -34.05 4.69
N LYS A 106 -9.58 -33.94 4.21
CA LYS A 106 -9.93 -34.06 2.78
C LYS A 106 -9.22 -33.00 1.93
N VAL A 107 -9.15 -31.74 2.40
CA VAL A 107 -8.41 -30.67 1.70
C VAL A 107 -6.91 -30.98 1.69
N GLY A 108 -6.33 -31.43 2.81
CA GLY A 108 -4.93 -31.87 2.84
C GLY A 108 -4.64 -33.01 1.84
N LYS A 109 -5.54 -34.00 1.76
CA LYS A 109 -5.46 -35.09 0.76
C LYS A 109 -5.64 -34.58 -0.67
N GLN A 110 -6.52 -33.61 -0.93
CA GLN A 110 -6.65 -32.97 -2.25
C GLN A 110 -5.33 -32.37 -2.71
N ILE A 111 -4.61 -31.65 -1.85
CA ILE A 111 -3.31 -31.06 -2.18
C ILE A 111 -2.31 -32.18 -2.55
N LEU A 112 -2.29 -33.30 -1.82
CA LEU A 112 -1.47 -34.46 -2.15
C LEU A 112 -1.86 -35.12 -3.50
N ARG A 113 -3.14 -35.10 -3.89
CA ARG A 113 -3.60 -35.55 -5.21
C ARG A 113 -3.13 -34.62 -6.32
N TYR A 114 -3.22 -33.31 -6.12
CA TYR A 114 -2.72 -32.32 -7.06
C TYR A 114 -1.21 -32.45 -7.29
N LEU A 115 -0.45 -32.74 -6.23
CA LEU A 115 0.97 -33.03 -6.33
C LEU A 115 1.27 -34.23 -7.23
N LYS A 116 0.39 -35.24 -7.35
CA LYS A 116 0.58 -36.37 -8.29
C LYS A 116 0.68 -35.90 -9.73
N GLY A 117 -0.22 -35.02 -10.16
CA GLY A 117 -0.24 -34.48 -11.52
C GLY A 117 0.89 -33.48 -11.79
N THR A 118 1.42 -32.86 -10.74
CA THR A 118 2.35 -31.72 -10.84
C THR A 118 3.72 -31.99 -10.23
N ILE A 119 4.16 -33.25 -10.12
CA ILE A 119 5.45 -33.63 -9.49
C ILE A 119 6.64 -32.89 -10.10
N HIS A 120 6.58 -32.62 -11.40
CA HIS A 120 7.66 -32.02 -12.18
C HIS A 120 7.69 -30.49 -12.11
N PHE A 121 6.72 -29.85 -11.46
CA PHE A 121 6.66 -28.40 -11.32
C PHE A 121 7.79 -27.90 -10.42
N GLY A 122 8.26 -26.69 -10.70
CA GLY A 122 9.35 -26.02 -10.01
C GLY A 122 9.57 -24.62 -10.57
N LEU A 123 10.62 -23.95 -10.10
CA LEU A 123 10.97 -22.60 -10.50
C LEU A 123 12.05 -22.63 -11.57
N VAL A 124 11.90 -21.79 -12.59
CA VAL A 124 12.89 -21.59 -13.64
C VAL A 124 13.41 -20.17 -13.53
N TYR A 125 14.71 -20.05 -13.30
CA TYR A 125 15.43 -18.78 -13.31
C TYR A 125 16.15 -18.66 -14.64
N MET A 126 15.77 -17.69 -15.45
CA MET A 126 16.41 -17.41 -16.73
C MET A 126 17.56 -16.43 -16.52
N LYS A 127 18.63 -16.57 -17.30
CA LYS A 127 19.69 -15.57 -17.34
C LYS A 127 19.09 -14.28 -17.92
N GLY A 128 18.92 -13.27 -17.07
CA GLY A 128 18.35 -11.98 -17.44
C GLY A 128 19.34 -11.00 -18.07
N PRO A 129 18.84 -9.83 -18.53
CA PRO A 129 19.66 -8.71 -18.96
C PRO A 129 20.52 -8.14 -17.81
N GLN A 130 21.45 -7.23 -18.14
CA GLN A 130 22.26 -6.53 -17.13
C GLN A 130 21.42 -5.52 -16.32
N GLU A 131 20.39 -4.94 -16.94
CA GLU A 131 19.46 -4.06 -16.25
C GLU A 131 18.55 -4.88 -15.32
N ILE A 132 18.32 -4.33 -14.14
CA ILE A 132 17.54 -4.98 -13.08
C ILE A 132 16.16 -4.37 -13.07
N ASP A 133 15.15 -5.19 -13.35
CA ASP A 133 13.76 -4.84 -13.16
C ASP A 133 13.14 -5.70 -12.04
N ILE A 134 12.42 -5.05 -11.12
CA ILE A 134 11.71 -5.71 -10.03
C ILE A 134 10.27 -5.22 -10.07
N PHE A 135 9.36 -6.15 -10.30
CA PHE A 135 7.93 -5.89 -10.28
C PHE A 135 7.19 -6.98 -9.52
N GLY A 136 5.97 -6.71 -9.10
CA GLY A 136 5.17 -7.66 -8.36
C GLY A 136 3.68 -7.50 -8.62
N TYR A 137 2.98 -8.58 -8.33
CA TYR A 137 1.52 -8.65 -8.32
C TYR A 137 1.05 -8.89 -6.90
N LEU A 138 -0.12 -8.35 -6.59
CA LEU A 138 -0.78 -8.54 -5.31
C LEU A 138 -2.25 -8.86 -5.54
N ASN A 139 -2.84 -9.52 -4.55
CA ASN A 139 -4.26 -9.81 -4.51
C ASN A 139 -4.74 -9.85 -3.06
N SER A 140 -6.03 -9.60 -2.84
CA SER A 140 -6.67 -9.83 -1.55
C SER A 140 -8.06 -10.41 -1.75
N ASP A 141 -8.45 -11.33 -0.87
CA ASP A 141 -9.87 -11.62 -0.67
C ASP A 141 -10.50 -10.60 0.29
N LEU A 142 -11.83 -10.55 0.38
CA LEU A 142 -12.53 -9.85 1.44
C LEU A 142 -13.19 -10.88 2.35
N ALA A 143 -12.79 -10.88 3.63
CA ALA A 143 -13.39 -11.71 4.67
C ALA A 143 -13.52 -13.20 4.27
N GLY A 144 -12.53 -13.72 3.53
CA GLY A 144 -12.52 -15.10 3.04
C GLY A 144 -12.38 -16.14 4.17
N ASP A 145 -11.87 -15.75 5.33
CA ASP A 145 -11.88 -16.56 6.54
C ASP A 145 -13.27 -16.64 7.15
N LEU A 146 -13.94 -17.79 7.04
CA LEU A 146 -15.31 -17.95 7.53
C LEU A 146 -15.43 -17.84 9.06
N ASP A 147 -14.37 -18.19 9.79
CA ASP A 147 -14.38 -18.20 11.25
C ASP A 147 -14.13 -16.82 11.88
N GLY A 148 -13.13 -16.09 11.37
CA GLY A 148 -12.68 -14.82 11.93
C GLY A 148 -12.95 -13.62 11.02
N ARG A 149 -13.56 -13.81 9.85
CA ARG A 149 -13.88 -12.78 8.84
C ARG A 149 -12.68 -11.93 8.40
N LYS A 150 -11.46 -12.43 8.62
CA LYS A 150 -10.23 -11.77 8.14
C LYS A 150 -9.99 -12.09 6.68
N SER A 151 -9.43 -11.12 5.99
CA SER A 151 -9.05 -11.26 4.59
C SER A 151 -7.72 -12.02 4.45
N THR A 152 -7.40 -12.49 3.24
CA THR A 152 -6.14 -13.13 2.87
C THR A 152 -5.45 -12.30 1.80
N SER A 153 -4.22 -11.88 2.04
CA SER A 153 -3.37 -11.17 1.07
C SER A 153 -2.41 -12.14 0.38
N GLY A 154 -2.40 -12.12 -0.95
CA GLY A 154 -1.44 -12.80 -1.80
C GLY A 154 -0.48 -11.81 -2.45
N MET A 155 0.78 -12.20 -2.63
CA MET A 155 1.76 -11.44 -3.41
C MET A 155 2.73 -12.36 -4.14
N THR A 156 3.26 -11.88 -5.26
CA THR A 156 4.34 -12.49 -6.02
C THR A 156 5.25 -11.41 -6.58
N PHE A 157 6.56 -11.53 -6.39
CA PHE A 157 7.58 -10.62 -6.89
C PHE A 157 8.53 -11.33 -7.83
N TYR A 158 8.81 -10.64 -8.93
CA TYR A 158 9.68 -11.08 -10.00
C TYR A 158 10.93 -10.21 -10.02
N PHE A 159 12.06 -10.86 -10.28
CA PHE A 159 13.32 -10.23 -10.65
C PHE A 159 13.53 -10.54 -12.12
N ASN A 160 13.44 -9.53 -12.98
CA ASN A 160 13.26 -9.68 -14.42
C ASN A 160 12.10 -10.67 -14.69
N GLU A 161 12.35 -11.75 -15.44
CA GLU A 161 11.33 -12.76 -15.75
C GLU A 161 11.20 -13.87 -14.68
N SER A 162 11.97 -13.81 -13.59
CA SER A 162 12.07 -14.92 -12.64
C SER A 162 11.36 -14.62 -11.33
N LEU A 163 10.44 -15.49 -10.90
CA LEU A 163 9.77 -15.38 -9.61
C LEU A 163 10.76 -15.60 -8.46
N VAL A 164 10.94 -14.60 -7.60
CA VAL A 164 11.92 -14.64 -6.49
C VAL A 164 11.29 -14.61 -5.12
N SER A 165 10.08 -14.08 -4.98
CA SER A 165 9.37 -14.05 -3.70
C SER A 165 7.86 -14.18 -3.89
N TRP A 166 7.20 -14.83 -2.95
CA TRP A 166 5.76 -15.02 -2.96
C TRP A 166 5.26 -15.27 -1.55
N ASN A 167 4.00 -14.88 -1.30
CA ASN A 167 3.36 -15.13 -0.02
C ASN A 167 1.84 -15.19 -0.20
N SER A 168 1.17 -15.98 0.65
CA SER A 168 -0.27 -15.96 0.83
C SER A 168 -0.56 -16.04 2.32
N GLN A 169 -1.01 -14.92 2.90
CA GLN A 169 -1.13 -14.77 4.33
C GLN A 169 -2.49 -14.22 4.75
N LYS A 170 -3.01 -14.73 5.86
CA LYS A 170 -4.20 -14.18 6.52
C LYS A 170 -3.84 -12.83 7.13
N GLN A 171 -4.65 -11.80 6.89
CA GLN A 171 -4.49 -10.48 7.46
C GLN A 171 -4.66 -10.52 8.99
N LYS A 172 -4.00 -9.59 9.67
CA LYS A 172 -3.97 -9.53 11.14
C LYS A 172 -5.28 -9.00 11.72
N THR A 173 -5.95 -8.09 11.02
CA THR A 173 -7.21 -7.45 11.41
C THR A 173 -8.36 -7.87 10.48
N VAL A 174 -9.58 -7.62 10.92
CA VAL A 174 -10.79 -7.75 10.10
C VAL A 174 -10.97 -6.43 9.38
N THR A 175 -11.24 -6.50 8.08
CA THR A 175 -11.54 -5.34 7.23
C THR A 175 -13.02 -5.31 6.93
N ILE A 176 -13.61 -4.11 6.91
CA ILE A 176 -15.05 -3.92 6.71
C ILE A 176 -15.40 -3.87 5.21
N LEU A 177 -14.47 -3.37 4.39
CA LEU A 177 -14.64 -3.18 2.95
C LEU A 177 -13.50 -3.84 2.17
N SER A 178 -13.75 -4.16 0.89
CA SER A 178 -12.72 -4.73 0.00
C SER A 178 -11.53 -3.78 -0.17
N CYS A 179 -11.80 -2.48 -0.28
CA CYS A 179 -10.76 -1.44 -0.39
C CYS A 179 -9.79 -1.46 0.80
N GLU A 180 -10.29 -1.66 2.02
CA GLU A 180 -9.45 -1.76 3.22
C GLU A 180 -8.57 -3.03 3.18
N ALA A 181 -9.13 -4.16 2.73
CA ALA A 181 -8.38 -5.39 2.53
C ALA A 181 -7.28 -5.24 1.47
N GLU A 182 -7.58 -4.56 0.36
CA GLU A 182 -6.64 -4.25 -0.70
C GLU A 182 -5.54 -3.31 -0.20
N PHE A 183 -5.89 -2.27 0.55
CA PHE A 183 -4.94 -1.33 1.15
C PHE A 183 -3.95 -2.04 2.10
N MET A 184 -4.46 -2.96 2.93
CA MET A 184 -3.61 -3.80 3.78
C MET A 184 -2.69 -4.71 2.97
N ALA A 185 -3.18 -5.31 1.89
CA ALA A 185 -2.37 -6.15 1.01
C ALA A 185 -1.24 -5.35 0.34
N ILE A 186 -1.56 -4.16 -0.15
CA ILE A 186 -0.62 -3.22 -0.76
C ILE A 186 0.45 -2.83 0.24
N THR A 187 0.08 -2.42 1.45
CA THR A 187 1.02 -2.01 2.49
C THR A 187 2.09 -3.09 2.71
N ILE A 188 1.67 -4.34 2.85
CA ILE A 188 2.58 -5.47 3.07
C ILE A 188 3.43 -5.73 1.82
N ALA A 189 2.85 -5.70 0.64
CA ALA A 189 3.56 -5.89 -0.62
C ALA A 189 4.61 -4.79 -0.83
N THR A 190 4.30 -3.53 -0.53
CA THR A 190 5.23 -2.39 -0.62
C THR A 190 6.40 -2.55 0.32
N CYS A 191 6.18 -2.92 1.59
CA CYS A 191 7.27 -3.21 2.52
C CYS A 191 8.19 -4.32 1.97
N HIS A 192 7.60 -5.37 1.38
CA HIS A 192 8.35 -6.46 0.78
C HIS A 192 9.15 -6.01 -0.47
N ALA A 193 8.55 -5.18 -1.31
CA ALA A 193 9.18 -4.62 -2.51
C ALA A 193 10.37 -3.72 -2.16
N LEU A 194 10.22 -2.86 -1.14
CA LEU A 194 11.30 -2.00 -0.66
C LEU A 194 12.49 -2.82 -0.15
N TRP A 195 12.21 -3.86 0.64
CA TRP A 195 13.25 -4.79 1.11
C TRP A 195 13.94 -5.50 -0.06
N LEU A 196 13.19 -6.02 -1.04
CA LEU A 196 13.75 -6.67 -2.22
C LEU A 196 14.63 -5.72 -3.05
N ARG A 197 14.21 -4.46 -3.19
CA ARG A 197 14.99 -3.45 -3.91
C ARG A 197 16.30 -3.13 -3.20
N SER A 198 16.27 -2.95 -1.87
CA SER A 198 17.47 -2.75 -1.06
C SER A 198 18.43 -3.93 -1.22
N LEU A 199 17.91 -5.16 -1.08
CA LEU A 199 18.70 -6.38 -1.23
C LEU A 199 19.29 -6.51 -2.63
N ALA A 200 18.53 -6.19 -3.67
CA ALA A 200 19.01 -6.23 -5.05
C ALA A 200 20.13 -5.20 -5.30
N SER A 201 19.98 -3.98 -4.78
CA SER A 201 21.02 -2.93 -4.84
C SER A 201 22.32 -3.41 -4.19
N GLU A 202 22.24 -3.97 -2.98
CA GLU A 202 23.41 -4.52 -2.26
C GLU A 202 24.08 -5.66 -3.01
N LEU A 203 23.31 -6.62 -3.52
CA LEU A 203 23.83 -7.81 -4.21
C LEU A 203 24.47 -7.50 -5.57
N THR A 204 24.03 -6.44 -6.23
CA THR A 204 24.44 -6.15 -7.61
C THR A 204 25.41 -4.98 -7.73
N SER A 205 25.67 -4.24 -6.65
CA SER A 205 26.45 -3.00 -6.67
C SER A 205 25.92 -1.96 -7.67
N ALA A 206 24.72 -2.16 -8.21
CA ALA A 206 23.99 -1.18 -8.98
C ALA A 206 23.45 -0.18 -7.98
N GLN A 207 24.22 0.89 -7.78
CA GLN A 207 23.87 1.99 -6.89
C GLN A 207 22.45 2.45 -7.22
N ALA A 208 21.48 2.13 -6.36
CA ALA A 208 20.28 2.93 -6.29
C ALA A 208 20.78 4.36 -6.08
N ARG A 209 20.57 5.25 -7.06
CA ARG A 209 20.91 6.66 -6.94
C ARG A 209 19.90 7.27 -5.96
N ASP A 210 20.06 6.94 -4.69
CA ASP A 210 19.25 7.48 -3.62
C ASP A 210 19.82 8.87 -3.30
N PHE A 211 19.17 9.89 -3.85
CA PHE A 211 19.32 11.25 -3.34
C PHE A 211 18.36 11.38 -2.16
N THR A 212 18.85 11.10 -0.96
CA THR A 212 18.12 11.43 0.26
C THR A 212 18.15 12.94 0.44
N THR A 213 16.99 13.57 0.36
CA THR A 213 16.83 14.99 0.69
C THR A 213 16.42 15.09 2.15
N HIS A 214 17.13 15.94 2.90
CA HIS A 214 16.82 16.27 4.30
C HIS A 214 16.17 17.65 4.36
N LEU A 215 14.98 17.70 4.95
CA LEU A 215 14.23 18.90 5.23
C LEU A 215 14.18 19.09 6.74
N HIS A 216 14.42 20.32 7.19
CA HIS A 216 14.33 20.71 8.59
C HIS A 216 13.38 21.90 8.71
N PHE A 217 12.35 21.77 9.54
CA PHE A 217 11.31 22.78 9.73
C PHE A 217 10.55 22.56 11.04
N PHE A 218 9.70 23.53 11.41
CA PHE A 218 8.91 23.54 12.63
C PHE A 218 7.43 23.69 12.30
N VAL A 219 6.57 22.93 12.98
CA VAL A 219 5.11 23.09 12.95
C VAL A 219 4.68 23.85 14.20
N HIS A 220 3.90 24.90 14.00
CA HIS A 220 3.36 25.78 15.02
C HIS A 220 1.83 25.63 15.05
N GLU A 221 1.34 24.94 16.07
CA GLU A 221 -0.08 24.68 16.32
C GLU A 221 -0.57 25.57 17.46
N ASN A 222 -1.71 26.22 17.27
CA ASN A 222 -2.27 27.18 18.20
C ASN A 222 -3.74 26.84 18.48
N ASP A 223 -4.02 26.42 19.72
CA ASP A 223 -5.30 25.77 20.06
C ASP A 223 -6.25 26.69 20.81
N ASN A 224 -5.73 27.79 21.36
CA ASN A 224 -6.45 28.63 22.33
C ASN A 224 -6.21 30.13 22.09
N SER A 225 -6.34 30.56 20.83
CA SER A 225 -6.32 31.97 20.46
C SER A 225 -7.43 32.34 19.47
N PRO A 226 -7.72 33.65 19.27
CA PRO A 226 -8.63 34.09 18.22
C PRO A 226 -8.24 33.63 16.81
N ASN A 227 -6.97 33.27 16.62
CA ASN A 227 -6.41 32.75 15.38
C ASN A 227 -5.99 31.28 15.54
N ALA A 228 -6.82 30.47 16.21
CA ALA A 228 -6.54 29.06 16.39
C ALA A 228 -6.35 28.36 15.04
N THR A 229 -5.32 27.54 14.93
CA THR A 229 -4.98 26.76 13.74
C THR A 229 -5.54 25.35 13.80
N ALA A 230 -5.95 24.89 14.98
CA ALA A 230 -6.61 23.61 15.20
C ALA A 230 -7.99 23.76 15.84
N ILE A 231 -8.90 22.82 15.53
CA ILE A 231 -10.22 22.71 16.14
C ILE A 231 -10.59 21.26 16.41
N THR A 232 -11.17 20.99 17.58
CA THR A 232 -11.76 19.69 17.89
C THR A 232 -13.14 19.56 17.25
N VAL A 233 -13.26 18.72 16.22
CA VAL A 233 -14.53 18.46 15.51
C VAL A 233 -15.38 17.38 16.16
N VAL A 234 -14.74 16.43 16.83
CA VAL A 234 -15.40 15.42 17.66
C VAL A 234 -14.77 15.47 19.03
N LYS A 235 -15.56 15.70 20.07
CA LYS A 235 -15.09 15.69 21.46
C LYS A 235 -15.28 14.30 22.05
N SER A 236 -14.26 13.82 22.75
CA SER A 236 -14.37 12.64 23.60
C SER A 236 -15.43 12.85 24.69
N THR A 237 -16.07 11.76 25.09
CA THR A 237 -16.89 11.73 26.31
C THR A 237 -15.98 11.95 27.53
N THR A 238 -16.40 12.83 28.43
CA THR A 238 -15.61 13.50 29.49
C THR A 238 -14.91 12.63 30.54
N SER A 239 -14.81 11.31 30.36
CA SER A 239 -14.34 10.37 31.39
C SER A 239 -13.05 9.60 31.05
N ASN A 240 -12.39 9.85 29.91
CA ASN A 240 -11.12 9.18 29.60
C ASN A 240 -9.89 10.09 29.82
N PRO A 241 -8.81 9.58 30.45
CA PRO A 241 -7.66 10.39 30.81
C PRO A 241 -6.77 10.79 29.62
N GLY A 242 -6.89 10.11 28.48
CA GLY A 242 -6.10 10.37 27.26
C GLY A 242 -6.89 10.98 26.10
N GLY A 243 -8.13 11.41 26.32
CA GLY A 243 -8.93 12.07 25.27
C GLY A 243 -9.39 11.16 24.12
N PHE A 244 -9.25 9.83 24.24
CA PHE A 244 -9.56 8.84 23.20
C PHE A 244 -10.88 9.11 22.47
N GLY A 245 -10.83 9.05 21.14
CA GLY A 245 -11.99 9.27 20.28
C GLY A 245 -12.29 10.74 19.99
N SER A 246 -11.56 11.68 20.59
CA SER A 246 -11.56 13.06 20.11
C SER A 246 -10.91 13.13 18.74
N ILE A 247 -11.39 14.01 17.87
CA ILE A 247 -10.80 14.25 16.54
C ILE A 247 -10.52 15.74 16.42
N GLY A 248 -9.23 16.08 16.28
CA GLY A 248 -8.76 17.40 15.88
C GLY A 248 -8.62 17.50 14.37
N VAL A 249 -8.93 18.67 13.82
CA VAL A 249 -8.59 19.09 12.46
C VAL A 249 -7.72 20.32 12.57
N PHE A 250 -6.59 20.34 11.86
CA PHE A 250 -5.61 21.40 11.97
C PHE A 250 -5.11 21.89 10.60
N ASP A 251 -4.76 23.16 10.56
CA ASP A 251 -4.12 23.88 9.47
C ASP A 251 -3.05 24.79 10.10
N ASP A 252 -1.96 24.17 10.50
CA ASP A 252 -0.90 24.75 11.30
C ASP A 252 0.17 25.42 10.44
N GLU A 253 0.92 26.33 11.04
CA GLU A 253 1.98 27.05 10.34
C GLU A 253 3.25 26.22 10.25
N LEU A 254 3.82 26.12 9.05
CA LEU A 254 5.12 25.52 8.80
C LEU A 254 6.17 26.63 8.71
N ARG A 255 7.18 26.61 9.59
CA ARG A 255 8.18 27.67 9.69
C ARG A 255 9.61 27.12 9.68
N GLU A 256 10.57 27.96 9.26
CA GLU A 256 12.01 27.60 9.31
C GLU A 256 12.57 27.54 10.73
N GLY A 257 11.93 28.21 11.71
CA GLY A 257 12.40 28.30 13.08
C GLY A 257 11.32 28.02 14.13
N SER A 258 11.75 27.87 15.38
CA SER A 258 10.88 27.63 16.54
C SER A 258 10.21 28.89 17.09
N THR A 259 10.47 30.07 16.53
CA THR A 259 9.88 31.35 16.96
C THR A 259 8.75 31.78 16.03
N ALA A 260 7.76 32.51 16.56
CA ALA A 260 6.58 32.93 15.80
C ALA A 260 6.88 33.93 14.66
N ASP A 261 8.00 34.65 14.75
CA ASP A 261 8.50 35.59 13.75
C ASP A 261 9.38 34.93 12.68
N SER A 262 9.75 33.65 12.87
CA SER A 262 10.53 32.91 11.88
C SER A 262 9.77 32.74 10.57
N LYS A 263 10.50 32.60 9.46
CA LYS A 263 9.92 32.62 8.12
C LYS A 263 8.87 31.53 7.93
N LEU A 264 7.68 31.92 7.49
CA LEU A 264 6.61 31.01 7.08
C LEU A 264 6.97 30.39 5.73
N ILE A 265 7.01 29.06 5.67
CA ILE A 265 7.39 28.29 4.48
C ILE A 265 6.28 27.37 3.96
N GLY A 266 5.17 27.27 4.70
CA GLY A 266 4.07 26.40 4.33
C GLY A 266 3.01 26.23 5.40
N ARG A 267 2.23 25.16 5.24
CA ARG A 267 1.16 24.75 6.16
C ARG A 267 1.24 23.26 6.44
N ALA A 268 0.93 22.84 7.67
CA ALA A 268 0.71 21.45 8.02
C ALA A 268 -0.80 21.22 8.19
N GLN A 269 -1.38 20.37 7.34
CA GLN A 269 -2.83 20.23 7.24
C GLN A 269 -3.23 18.79 7.49
N GLY A 270 -4.19 18.55 8.37
CA GLY A 270 -4.54 17.18 8.67
C GLY A 270 -5.62 16.98 9.72
N ILE A 271 -5.75 15.71 10.08
CA ILE A 271 -6.58 15.28 11.19
C ILE A 271 -5.73 14.49 12.19
N ALA A 272 -6.03 14.68 13.46
CA ALA A 272 -5.38 13.99 14.57
C ALA A 272 -6.45 13.41 15.50
N PRO A 273 -6.91 12.17 15.26
CA PRO A 273 -7.70 11.41 16.21
C PRO A 273 -6.84 11.04 17.40
N GLU A 274 -7.37 11.22 18.61
CA GLU A 274 -6.79 10.70 19.84
C GLU A 274 -7.03 9.19 19.92
N VAL A 275 -5.93 8.43 19.94
CA VAL A 275 -5.93 6.97 19.86
C VAL A 275 -5.46 6.29 21.15
N SER A 276 -5.20 7.06 22.21
CA SER A 276 -4.77 6.51 23.49
C SER A 276 -5.90 6.43 24.52
N LEU A 277 -6.16 5.23 25.04
CA LEU A 277 -7.03 4.99 26.19
C LEU A 277 -6.30 5.16 27.54
N SER A 278 -4.97 5.29 27.54
CA SER A 278 -4.18 5.48 28.76
C SER A 278 -4.12 6.95 29.17
N SER A 279 -3.45 7.26 30.28
CA SER A 279 -3.19 8.65 30.69
C SER A 279 -2.16 9.37 29.82
N GLN A 280 -1.46 8.65 28.94
CA GLN A 280 -0.53 9.26 27.99
C GLN A 280 -1.29 9.61 26.71
N MET A 281 -1.26 10.89 26.32
CA MET A 281 -1.88 11.37 25.08
C MET A 281 -1.14 10.82 23.87
N ALA A 282 -1.89 10.35 22.87
CA ALA A 282 -1.31 9.89 21.62
C ALA A 282 -2.28 10.05 20.46
N TRP A 283 -1.79 10.65 19.38
CA TRP A 283 -2.57 10.95 18.20
C TRP A 283 -2.19 10.05 17.03
N LEU A 284 -3.15 9.72 16.17
CA LEU A 284 -2.89 9.16 14.85
C LEU A 284 -2.94 10.27 13.79
N GLY A 285 -1.84 11.00 13.62
CA GLY A 285 -1.75 12.08 12.65
C GLY A 285 -1.84 11.57 11.21
N LEU A 286 -2.80 12.12 10.46
CA LEU A 286 -2.91 12.04 9.01
C LEU A 286 -2.72 13.46 8.48
N LEU A 287 -1.54 13.77 7.97
CA LEU A 287 -1.13 15.16 7.73
C LEU A 287 -0.35 15.35 6.43
N ASN A 288 -0.53 16.51 5.82
CA ASN A 288 0.19 16.96 4.64
C ASN A 288 0.98 18.22 4.97
N PHE A 289 2.28 18.22 4.70
CA PHE A 289 3.06 19.45 4.62
C PHE A 289 2.91 20.04 3.23
N VAL A 290 2.34 21.23 3.14
CA VAL A 290 2.19 21.98 1.89
C VAL A 290 3.16 23.14 1.93
N PHE A 291 4.19 23.10 1.09
CA PHE A 291 5.20 24.14 1.01
C PHE A 291 4.73 25.25 0.08
N THR A 292 4.74 26.49 0.56
CA THR A 292 4.21 27.66 -0.16
C THR A 292 5.29 28.72 -0.44
N ASP A 293 6.54 28.43 -0.07
CA ASP A 293 7.67 29.31 -0.30
C ASP A 293 8.97 28.51 -0.52
N GLY A 294 10.00 29.20 -1.02
CA GLY A 294 11.34 28.65 -1.21
C GLY A 294 11.42 27.62 -2.32
N GLU A 295 12.40 26.72 -2.22
CA GLU A 295 12.72 25.74 -3.26
C GLU A 295 11.55 24.80 -3.59
N TYR A 296 10.72 24.50 -2.59
CA TYR A 296 9.67 23.49 -2.64
C TYR A 296 8.27 24.09 -2.80
N ASN A 297 8.16 25.37 -3.11
CA ASN A 297 6.86 26.03 -3.31
C ASN A 297 5.95 25.25 -4.28
N GLY A 298 4.72 24.98 -3.84
CA GLY A 298 3.72 24.19 -4.57
C GLY A 298 3.88 22.68 -4.44
N SER A 299 4.88 22.19 -3.70
CA SER A 299 5.10 20.77 -3.41
C SER A 299 4.49 20.38 -2.08
N SER A 300 4.13 19.10 -1.91
CA SER A 300 3.64 18.60 -0.64
C SER A 300 4.22 17.25 -0.23
N LEU A 301 4.25 16.97 1.06
CA LEU A 301 4.61 15.67 1.64
C LEU A 301 3.46 15.15 2.49
N ALA A 302 3.02 13.92 2.22
CA ALA A 302 2.00 13.23 2.98
C ALA A 302 2.62 12.33 4.05
N VAL A 303 2.14 12.45 5.27
CA VAL A 303 2.68 11.78 6.46
C VAL A 303 1.56 11.11 7.24
N VAL A 304 1.82 9.88 7.66
CA VAL A 304 0.96 9.14 8.58
C VAL A 304 1.78 8.68 9.76
N CYS A 305 1.30 8.95 10.97
CA CYS A 305 2.06 8.64 12.17
C CYS A 305 1.20 8.46 13.39
N ARG A 306 1.72 7.67 14.34
CA ARG A 306 1.32 7.77 15.74
C ARG A 306 2.28 8.72 16.44
N ALA A 307 1.78 9.79 17.05
CA ALA A 307 2.58 10.79 17.76
C ALA A 307 2.30 10.74 19.27
N THR A 308 3.34 10.93 20.09
CA THR A 308 3.26 11.03 21.55
C THR A 308 4.02 12.27 22.03
N LEU A 309 3.60 12.87 23.15
CA LEU A 309 4.28 14.04 23.74
C LEU A 309 5.68 13.71 24.28
N GLU A 310 5.97 12.43 24.53
CA GLU A 310 7.26 11.99 25.09
C GLU A 310 8.23 11.55 24.00
N GLY A 311 9.39 12.19 23.95
CA GLY A 311 10.54 11.77 23.15
C GLY A 311 10.44 12.06 21.65
N ALA A 312 11.50 11.68 20.93
CA ALA A 312 11.52 11.75 19.48
C ALA A 312 10.61 10.66 18.90
N THR A 313 9.71 11.03 18.00
CA THR A 313 8.79 10.10 17.34
C THR A 313 9.07 10.03 15.85
N GLU A 314 9.14 8.81 15.31
CA GLU A 314 9.24 8.58 13.86
C GLU A 314 7.86 8.69 13.19
N ARG A 315 7.82 9.30 12.01
CA ARG A 315 6.63 9.51 11.19
C ARG A 315 6.92 9.04 9.77
N SER A 316 6.03 8.25 9.17
CA SER A 316 6.26 7.74 7.82
C SER A 316 5.83 8.77 6.78
N ILE A 317 6.74 9.11 5.85
CA ILE A 317 6.41 9.84 4.63
C ILE A 317 5.88 8.82 3.63
N ILE A 318 4.58 8.87 3.38
CA ILE A 318 3.86 7.89 2.56
C ILE A 318 3.69 8.34 1.11
N GLY A 319 4.04 9.59 0.80
CA GLY A 319 3.97 10.14 -0.54
C GLY A 319 4.31 11.62 -0.57
N GLY A 320 4.35 12.18 -1.77
CA GLY A 320 4.54 13.61 -1.97
C GLY A 320 4.21 14.01 -3.41
N THR A 321 4.14 15.32 -3.63
CA THR A 321 3.73 15.94 -4.90
C THR A 321 4.70 17.07 -5.27
N GLY A 322 4.64 17.56 -6.52
CA GLY A 322 5.59 18.56 -6.99
C GLY A 322 7.04 18.02 -7.00
N LYS A 323 7.97 18.72 -6.33
CA LYS A 323 9.36 18.25 -6.19
C LYS A 323 9.50 17.00 -5.33
N PHE A 324 8.49 16.68 -4.53
CA PHE A 324 8.43 15.48 -3.72
C PHE A 324 7.63 14.36 -4.39
N ARG A 325 7.43 14.43 -5.71
CA ARG A 325 6.71 13.39 -6.44
C ARG A 325 7.37 12.04 -6.19
N MET A 326 6.57 11.07 -5.75
CA MET A 326 7.02 9.73 -5.36
C MET A 326 7.90 9.67 -4.09
N ALA A 327 7.93 10.73 -3.28
CA ALA A 327 8.70 10.75 -2.04
C ALA A 327 8.32 9.58 -1.13
N ARG A 328 9.35 8.89 -0.65
CA ARG A 328 9.26 7.87 0.40
C ARG A 328 10.32 8.16 1.43
N GLY A 329 9.98 7.98 2.69
CA GLY A 329 10.95 8.14 3.76
C GLY A 329 10.30 8.29 5.12
N TYR A 330 10.96 9.02 5.99
CA TYR A 330 10.52 9.19 7.37
C TYR A 330 10.86 10.58 7.87
N ALA A 331 10.12 11.06 8.87
CA ALA A 331 10.44 12.25 9.61
C ALA A 331 10.62 11.90 11.08
N ILE A 332 11.63 12.47 11.72
CA ILE A 332 11.80 12.41 13.17
C ILE A 332 11.27 13.71 13.75
N THR A 333 10.36 13.60 14.72
CA THR A 333 9.76 14.76 15.36
C THR A 333 10.03 14.84 16.84
N THR A 334 10.29 16.06 17.31
CA THR A 334 10.55 16.34 18.72
C THR A 334 9.71 17.53 19.16
N PHE A 335 9.04 17.42 20.31
CA PHE A 335 8.35 18.55 20.92
C PHE A 335 9.37 19.56 21.48
N VAL A 336 9.21 20.83 21.12
CA VAL A 336 10.07 21.90 21.60
C VAL A 336 9.60 22.36 22.99
N SER A 337 10.50 22.32 23.97
CA SER A 337 10.20 22.73 25.35
C SER A 337 10.08 24.25 25.47
N GLY A 338 9.12 24.73 26.29
CA GLY A 338 8.97 26.15 26.60
C GLY A 338 8.09 26.97 25.65
N ALA A 339 7.28 26.34 24.80
CA ALA A 339 6.28 27.02 23.99
C ALA A 339 5.24 27.77 24.86
N PRO A 340 4.72 28.93 24.41
CA PRO A 340 3.67 29.66 25.13
C PRO A 340 2.45 28.78 25.42
N ALA A 341 1.74 29.05 26.53
CA ALA A 341 0.55 28.29 26.89
C ALA A 341 -0.50 28.30 25.76
N GLY A 342 -0.93 27.12 25.31
CA GLY A 342 -1.86 26.97 24.18
C GLY A 342 -1.20 26.98 22.79
N HIS A 343 0.12 26.94 22.73
CA HIS A 343 0.91 26.84 21.50
C HIS A 343 1.76 25.56 21.56
N PHE A 344 1.61 24.68 20.57
CA PHE A 344 2.41 23.47 20.41
C PHE A 344 3.41 23.67 19.28
N ILE A 345 4.70 23.48 19.57
CA ILE A 345 5.77 23.62 18.58
C ILE A 345 6.47 22.28 18.45
N VAL A 346 6.50 21.75 17.23
CA VAL A 346 7.09 20.45 16.91
C VAL A 346 8.15 20.65 15.85
N GLU A 347 9.38 20.25 16.16
CA GLU A 347 10.49 20.19 15.21
C GLU A 347 10.38 18.94 14.33
N TYR A 348 10.63 19.08 13.04
CA TYR A 348 10.62 18.00 12.05
C TYR A 348 11.96 17.91 11.33
N ASN A 349 12.54 16.72 11.34
CA ASN A 349 13.66 16.32 10.50
C ASN A 349 13.16 15.27 9.50
N ALA A 350 12.77 15.68 8.30
CA ALA A 350 12.20 14.83 7.27
C ALA A 350 13.26 14.39 6.25
N TYR A 351 13.37 13.09 6.04
CA TYR A 351 14.28 12.45 5.10
C TYR A 351 13.45 11.73 4.05
N HIS A 352 13.61 12.06 2.77
CA HIS A 352 12.93 11.35 1.69
C HIS A 352 13.85 11.06 0.51
N GLU A 353 13.55 9.96 -0.17
CA GLU A 353 14.19 9.55 -1.41
C GLU A 353 13.55 10.26 -2.60
N ASN A 354 14.38 10.83 -3.49
CA ASN A 354 13.95 11.36 -4.79
C ASN A 354 14.26 10.38 -5.91
N TYR A 355 13.29 10.11 -6.79
CA TYR A 355 13.49 9.29 -7.98
C TYR A 355 13.62 10.15 -9.24
N ASN A 356 14.73 10.01 -9.96
CA ASN A 356 14.90 10.56 -11.31
C ASN A 356 14.19 9.67 -12.34
N TYR A 357 12.87 9.81 -12.47
CA TYR A 357 12.12 9.27 -13.63
C TYR A 357 11.81 10.39 -14.65
N PRO A 358 11.63 10.07 -15.95
CA PRO A 358 11.23 11.05 -16.97
C PRO A 358 9.80 11.57 -16.72
N ASN A 359 9.71 12.56 -15.83
CA ASN A 359 8.61 13.46 -15.50
C ASN A 359 7.16 12.99 -15.77
N PRO A 360 6.72 11.79 -15.36
CA PRO A 360 5.31 11.41 -15.47
C PRO A 360 4.51 12.11 -14.37
N THR A 361 3.30 12.60 -14.68
CA THR A 361 2.37 13.17 -13.68
C THR A 361 1.62 12.09 -12.90
N ALA A 362 1.72 10.83 -13.32
CA ALA A 362 1.04 9.71 -12.70
C ALA A 362 1.89 8.43 -12.76
N ILE A 363 1.79 7.60 -11.73
CA ILE A 363 2.41 6.27 -11.69
C ILE A 363 1.37 5.20 -11.38
N THR A 364 1.54 4.03 -12.00
CA THR A 364 0.83 2.83 -11.58
C THR A 364 1.44 2.30 -10.29
N VAL A 365 0.74 2.49 -9.17
CA VAL A 365 1.08 1.96 -7.84
C VAL A 365 0.80 0.46 -7.77
N VAL A 366 -0.28 0.02 -8.43
CA VAL A 366 -0.68 -1.38 -8.57
C VAL A 366 -1.05 -1.62 -10.03
N GLY A 367 -0.37 -2.54 -10.71
CA GLY A 367 -0.70 -2.93 -12.09
C GLY A 367 -1.85 -3.93 -12.14
N SER A 368 -2.61 -3.93 -13.24
CA SER A 368 -3.64 -4.95 -13.46
C SER A 368 -3.01 -6.31 -13.80
N ALA A 369 -3.68 -7.40 -13.41
CA ALA A 369 -3.32 -8.77 -13.79
C ALA A 369 -3.62 -9.10 -15.28
N THR A 370 -4.07 -8.12 -16.07
CA THR A 370 -4.38 -8.25 -17.50
C THR A 370 -3.27 -7.65 -18.35
N SER A 371 -3.25 -7.95 -19.65
CA SER A 371 -2.32 -7.31 -20.61
C SER A 371 -2.50 -5.79 -20.74
N ASN A 372 -3.54 -5.22 -20.10
CA ASN A 372 -3.73 -3.79 -19.99
C ASN A 372 -3.16 -3.31 -18.63
N PRO A 373 -2.06 -2.53 -18.60
CA PRO A 373 -1.45 -2.06 -17.35
C PRO A 373 -2.36 -1.15 -16.50
N ARG A 374 -3.50 -0.70 -17.04
CA ARG A 374 -4.54 0.09 -16.34
C ARG A 374 -5.92 -0.60 -16.32
N GLY A 375 -5.97 -1.93 -16.19
CA GLY A 375 -7.21 -2.69 -16.00
C GLY A 375 -7.75 -2.69 -14.56
N PHE A 376 -8.89 -3.35 -14.33
CA PHE A 376 -9.54 -3.48 -13.00
C PHE A 376 -8.54 -3.85 -11.90
N GLY A 377 -8.64 -3.16 -10.77
CA GLY A 377 -7.75 -3.34 -9.60
C GLY A 377 -6.39 -2.65 -9.75
N SER A 378 -6.09 -2.03 -10.89
CA SER A 378 -4.93 -1.14 -10.99
C SER A 378 -5.18 0.14 -10.20
N ILE A 379 -4.13 0.68 -9.57
CA ILE A 379 -4.20 1.92 -8.80
C ILE A 379 -3.16 2.87 -9.37
N VAL A 380 -3.61 4.06 -9.74
CA VAL A 380 -2.74 5.13 -10.20
C VAL A 380 -2.67 6.22 -9.13
N ALA A 381 -1.47 6.60 -8.71
CA ALA A 381 -1.25 7.83 -7.96
C ALA A 381 -0.88 8.93 -8.96
N PHE A 382 -1.49 10.10 -8.83
CA PHE A 382 -1.33 11.19 -9.78
C PHE A 382 -1.19 12.55 -9.09
N ASP A 383 -0.50 13.43 -9.79
CA ASP A 383 -0.19 14.83 -9.49
C ASP A 383 -0.34 15.62 -10.80
N ASP A 384 -1.59 15.73 -11.24
CA ASP A 384 -1.95 16.25 -12.55
C ASP A 384 -2.14 17.76 -12.52
N GLN A 385 -1.68 18.44 -13.57
CA GLN A 385 -1.74 19.90 -13.66
C GLN A 385 -3.15 20.39 -14.00
N ILE A 386 -3.62 21.41 -13.28
CA ILE A 386 -4.85 22.14 -13.60
C ILE A 386 -4.45 23.46 -14.25
N ARG A 387 -5.09 23.76 -15.39
CA ARG A 387 -4.77 24.91 -16.22
C ARG A 387 -6.03 25.71 -16.58
N GLU A 388 -5.87 26.99 -16.92
CA GLU A 388 -6.99 27.86 -17.34
C GLU A 388 -7.60 27.45 -18.69
N GLY A 389 -6.89 26.65 -19.49
CA GLY A 389 -7.36 26.21 -20.80
C GLY A 389 -6.87 24.81 -21.17
N SER A 390 -7.37 24.30 -22.30
CA SER A 390 -7.07 22.95 -22.79
C SER A 390 -5.71 22.81 -23.48
N SER A 391 -4.98 23.91 -23.71
CA SER A 391 -3.64 23.88 -24.30
C SER A 391 -2.56 23.54 -23.26
N ALA A 392 -1.55 22.76 -23.66
CA ALA A 392 -0.39 22.44 -22.82
C ALA A 392 0.46 23.66 -22.43
N ASP A 393 0.32 24.78 -23.15
CA ASP A 393 1.02 26.05 -22.86
C ASP A 393 0.19 27.00 -21.98
N SER A 394 -1.07 26.64 -21.69
CA SER A 394 -1.94 27.48 -20.86
C SER A 394 -1.46 27.53 -19.42
N LYS A 395 -1.72 28.65 -18.75
CA LYS A 395 -1.25 28.93 -17.39
C LYS A 395 -1.69 27.85 -16.41
N ILE A 396 -0.75 27.32 -15.62
CA ILE A 396 -1.04 26.40 -14.52
C ILE A 396 -1.64 27.21 -13.36
N ILE A 397 -2.79 26.77 -12.86
CA ILE A 397 -3.51 27.41 -11.75
C ILE A 397 -3.62 26.52 -10.52
N GLY A 398 -3.22 25.25 -10.63
CA GLY A 398 -3.28 24.31 -9.53
C GLY A 398 -2.89 22.90 -9.92
N PHE A 399 -3.08 21.97 -8.99
CA PHE A 399 -2.83 20.54 -9.18
C PHE A 399 -3.98 19.70 -8.64
N ALA A 400 -4.30 18.62 -9.34
CA ALA A 400 -5.19 17.55 -8.88
C ALA A 400 -4.33 16.38 -8.40
N GLN A 401 -4.42 16.07 -7.12
CA GLN A 401 -3.50 15.18 -6.43
C GLN A 401 -4.27 14.07 -5.74
N GLY A 402 -3.95 12.80 -6.00
CA GLY A 402 -4.67 11.72 -5.35
C GLY A 402 -4.39 10.34 -5.92
N ILE A 403 -5.30 9.42 -5.61
CA ILE A 403 -5.28 8.05 -6.10
C ILE A 403 -6.56 7.76 -6.89
N ALA A 404 -6.40 7.00 -7.95
CA ALA A 404 -7.46 6.53 -8.83
C ALA A 404 -7.32 5.01 -9.02
N PRO A 405 -7.89 4.20 -8.11
CA PRO A 405 -8.17 2.79 -8.37
C PRO A 405 -9.15 2.63 -9.54
N GLU A 406 -8.84 1.74 -10.48
CA GLU A 406 -9.74 1.31 -11.55
C GLU A 406 -10.75 0.30 -10.97
N VAL A 407 -12.02 0.68 -10.91
CA VAL A 407 -13.08 -0.02 -10.16
C VAL A 407 -14.09 -0.76 -11.03
N SER A 408 -13.92 -0.77 -12.35
CA SER A 408 -14.82 -1.45 -13.29
C SER A 408 -14.12 -2.53 -14.12
N LEU A 409 -14.79 -3.67 -14.26
CA LEU A 409 -14.37 -4.82 -15.08
C LEU A 409 -14.77 -4.70 -16.56
N GLY A 410 -15.73 -3.83 -16.88
CA GLY A 410 -16.32 -3.70 -18.22
C GLY A 410 -15.82 -2.45 -18.96
N GLN A 411 -16.27 -1.28 -18.51
CA GLN A 411 -15.82 0.02 -19.04
C GLN A 411 -14.75 0.63 -18.14
N ARG A 412 -13.89 1.51 -18.69
CA ARG A 412 -12.88 2.20 -17.88
C ARG A 412 -13.53 3.18 -16.92
N ALA A 413 -13.39 2.89 -15.63
CA ALA A 413 -13.91 3.71 -14.57
C ALA A 413 -12.99 3.63 -13.36
N TRP A 414 -12.72 4.78 -12.75
CA TRP A 414 -11.90 4.87 -11.55
C TRP A 414 -12.63 5.60 -10.45
N LEU A 415 -12.44 5.14 -9.22
CA LEU A 415 -12.89 5.84 -8.03
C LEU A 415 -11.79 6.81 -7.62
N GLY A 416 -11.99 8.11 -7.85
CA GLY A 416 -11.03 9.13 -7.47
C GLY A 416 -11.22 9.52 -6.01
N LEU A 417 -10.14 9.46 -5.22
CA LEU A 417 -9.99 10.23 -4.00
C LEU A 417 -8.85 11.20 -4.22
N LEU A 418 -9.17 12.49 -4.34
CA LEU A 418 -8.19 13.49 -4.73
C LEU A 418 -8.47 14.85 -4.10
N SER A 419 -7.43 15.67 -4.05
CA SER A 419 -7.50 17.07 -3.67
C SER A 419 -7.11 17.94 -4.86
N ILE A 420 -7.90 18.98 -5.13
CA ILE A 420 -7.54 20.07 -6.02
C ILE A 420 -6.89 21.16 -5.17
N VAL A 421 -5.64 21.51 -5.47
CA VAL A 421 -4.89 22.57 -4.78
C VAL A 421 -4.68 23.73 -5.74
N PHE A 422 -5.17 24.92 -5.41
CA PHE A 422 -5.00 26.12 -6.23
C PHE A 422 -3.74 26.88 -5.83
N LEU A 423 -2.93 27.27 -6.81
CA LEU A 423 -1.64 27.93 -6.61
C LEU A 423 -1.59 29.37 -7.15
N ASP A 424 -2.67 29.83 -7.79
CA ASP A 424 -2.71 31.13 -8.43
C ASP A 424 -4.13 31.71 -8.42
N GLY A 425 -4.23 33.01 -8.65
CA GLY A 425 -5.48 33.75 -8.71
C GLY A 425 -6.18 33.89 -7.35
N LYS A 426 -7.51 34.07 -7.40
CA LYS A 426 -8.36 34.33 -6.24
C LYS A 426 -8.33 33.21 -5.18
N TYR A 427 -7.99 31.99 -5.58
CA TYR A 427 -8.08 30.80 -4.74
C TYR A 427 -6.73 30.27 -4.27
N ASN A 428 -5.64 31.00 -4.51
CA ASN A 428 -4.28 30.58 -4.15
C ASN A 428 -4.19 30.12 -2.68
N GLY A 429 -3.56 28.96 -2.45
CA GLY A 429 -3.39 28.34 -1.14
C GLY A 429 -4.62 27.63 -0.58
N SER A 430 -5.74 27.63 -1.32
CA SER A 430 -6.95 26.89 -0.95
C SER A 430 -7.03 25.55 -1.66
N SER A 431 -7.71 24.57 -1.06
CA SER A 431 -7.92 23.26 -1.68
C SER A 431 -9.34 22.73 -1.56
N LEU A 432 -9.72 21.81 -2.43
CA LEU A 432 -10.99 21.07 -2.41
C LEU A 432 -10.69 19.59 -2.39
N THR A 433 -11.34 18.83 -1.51
CA THR A 433 -11.25 17.38 -1.47
C THR A 433 -12.46 16.78 -2.16
N LEU A 434 -12.22 15.89 -3.11
CA LEU A 434 -13.24 15.24 -3.92
C LEU A 434 -13.19 13.73 -3.78
N MET A 435 -14.38 13.13 -3.78
CA MET A 435 -14.55 11.69 -3.86
C MET A 435 -15.65 11.36 -4.85
N GLY A 436 -15.39 10.43 -5.76
CA GLY A 436 -16.40 9.97 -6.70
C GLY A 436 -15.84 9.16 -7.85
N GLN A 437 -16.71 8.40 -8.49
CA GLN A 437 -16.36 7.61 -9.66
C GLN A 437 -16.26 8.54 -10.88
N ALA A 438 -15.30 8.28 -11.76
CA ALA A 438 -15.23 8.90 -13.08
C ALA A 438 -15.06 7.81 -14.15
N THR A 439 -15.61 8.10 -15.33
CA THR A 439 -15.59 7.24 -16.52
C THR A 439 -14.97 8.03 -17.68
N LEU A 440 -14.47 7.32 -18.68
CA LEU A 440 -14.04 7.97 -19.95
C LEU A 440 -15.23 8.34 -20.85
N GLU A 441 -16.40 7.78 -20.58
CA GLU A 441 -17.63 8.05 -21.35
C GLU A 441 -18.51 9.04 -20.60
N GLY A 442 -18.83 10.16 -21.26
CA GLY A 442 -19.75 11.17 -20.75
C GLY A 442 -19.18 12.10 -19.68
N ALA A 443 -20.03 13.00 -19.19
CA ALA A 443 -19.71 13.87 -18.06
C ALA A 443 -19.92 13.09 -16.75
N THR A 444 -18.98 13.22 -15.81
CA THR A 444 -19.02 12.52 -14.52
C THR A 444 -19.01 13.46 -13.34
N GLU A 445 -19.98 13.25 -12.44
CA GLU A 445 -20.10 14.01 -11.22
C GLU A 445 -19.19 13.45 -10.11
N ARG A 446 -18.51 14.33 -9.38
CA ARG A 446 -17.79 13.99 -8.15
C ARG A 446 -18.22 14.89 -7.01
N THR A 447 -18.45 14.31 -5.83
CA THR A 447 -18.85 15.09 -4.65
C THR A 447 -17.64 15.81 -4.07
N ILE A 448 -17.81 17.10 -3.73
CA ILE A 448 -16.88 17.83 -2.89
C ILE A 448 -17.19 17.46 -1.44
N ILE A 449 -16.27 16.75 -0.81
CA ILE A 449 -16.41 16.24 0.56
C ILE A 449 -15.75 17.14 1.61
N GLY A 450 -15.03 18.18 1.17
CA GLY A 450 -14.45 19.20 2.03
C GLY A 450 -13.56 20.17 1.26
N GLY A 451 -13.00 21.16 1.97
CA GLY A 451 -12.07 22.12 1.40
C GLY A 451 -11.35 22.93 2.48
N THR A 452 -10.28 23.61 2.08
CA THR A 452 -9.41 24.44 2.93
C THR A 452 -9.29 25.86 2.37
N GLY A 453 -8.70 26.78 3.14
CA GLY A 453 -8.59 28.19 2.75
C GLY A 453 -9.97 28.84 2.59
N ILE A 454 -10.22 29.47 1.44
CA ILE A 454 -11.51 30.08 1.12
C ILE A 454 -12.65 29.06 0.97
N PHE A 455 -12.30 27.78 0.75
CA PHE A 455 -13.25 26.67 0.61
C PHE A 455 -13.50 25.92 1.93
N ARG A 456 -13.24 26.56 3.08
CA ARG A 456 -13.46 25.93 4.38
C ARG A 456 -14.94 25.60 4.56
N SER A 457 -15.24 24.35 4.93
CA SER A 457 -16.62 23.82 5.02
C SER A 457 -17.38 23.75 3.69
N ALA A 458 -16.65 23.80 2.56
CA ALA A 458 -17.25 23.74 1.25
C ALA A 458 -18.09 22.47 1.06
N ARG A 459 -19.24 22.65 0.40
CA ARG A 459 -20.11 21.57 -0.08
C ARG A 459 -20.44 21.81 -1.54
N GLY A 460 -20.55 20.76 -2.32
CA GLY A 460 -20.86 20.90 -3.73
C GLY A 460 -20.47 19.68 -4.53
N TYR A 461 -20.32 19.87 -5.83
CA TYR A 461 -19.94 18.82 -6.76
C TYR A 461 -19.12 19.40 -7.91
N THR A 462 -18.36 18.54 -8.57
CA THR A 462 -17.75 18.86 -9.86
C THR A 462 -18.31 17.99 -10.95
N VAL A 463 -18.36 18.52 -12.16
CA VAL A 463 -18.70 17.79 -13.39
C VAL A 463 -17.43 17.73 -14.23
N ASN A 464 -16.97 16.52 -14.53
CA ASN A 464 -15.74 16.28 -15.28
C ASN A 464 -16.07 15.72 -16.65
N THR A 465 -15.60 16.36 -17.72
CA THR A 465 -15.85 15.99 -19.11
C THR A 465 -14.53 15.72 -19.81
N LEU A 466 -14.37 14.52 -20.39
CA LEU A 466 -13.18 14.20 -21.17
C LEU A 466 -13.21 14.94 -22.52
N LEU A 467 -12.23 15.81 -22.76
CA LEU A 467 -12.11 16.55 -24.02
C LEU A 467 -11.28 15.79 -25.07
N SER A 468 -10.15 15.21 -24.66
CA SER A 468 -9.30 14.41 -25.55
C SER A 468 -8.40 13.44 -24.77
N GLY A 469 -7.90 12.41 -25.45
CA GLY A 469 -6.98 11.44 -24.88
C GLY A 469 -6.09 10.77 -25.93
N THR A 470 -4.88 10.37 -25.55
CA THR A 470 -3.96 9.62 -26.41
C THR A 470 -3.89 8.15 -26.00
N PRO A 471 -3.51 7.24 -26.92
CA PRO A 471 -3.26 5.83 -26.58
C PRO A 471 -2.19 5.62 -25.50
N ALA A 472 -1.27 6.58 -25.34
CA ALA A 472 -0.23 6.58 -24.30
C ALA A 472 -0.74 7.00 -22.91
N GLY A 473 -2.04 7.34 -22.77
CA GLY A 473 -2.66 7.63 -21.48
C GLY A 473 -2.57 9.08 -21.02
N TYR A 474 -2.21 10.01 -21.91
CA TYR A 474 -2.37 11.46 -21.68
C TYR A 474 -3.84 11.85 -21.90
N LEU A 475 -4.48 12.48 -20.92
CA LEU A 475 -5.90 12.86 -20.93
C LEU A 475 -6.04 14.35 -20.66
N ILE A 476 -6.97 15.01 -21.35
CA ILE A 476 -7.39 16.39 -21.07
C ILE A 476 -8.85 16.34 -20.60
N ILE A 477 -9.08 16.77 -19.36
CA ILE A 477 -10.39 16.72 -18.71
C ILE A 477 -10.79 18.15 -18.34
N GLU A 478 -11.94 18.59 -18.82
CA GLU A 478 -12.60 19.81 -18.37
C GLU A 478 -13.31 19.53 -17.04
N CYS A 479 -13.20 20.46 -16.09
CA CYS A 479 -13.77 20.32 -14.76
C CYS A 479 -14.55 21.59 -14.39
N ASP A 480 -15.86 21.46 -14.30
CA ASP A 480 -16.75 22.50 -13.78
C ASP A 480 -17.01 22.24 -12.30
N ALA A 481 -16.72 23.21 -11.44
CA ALA A 481 -16.90 23.10 -9.99
C ALA A 481 -18.02 24.01 -9.48
N TYR A 482 -19.01 23.43 -8.81
CA TYR A 482 -20.14 24.14 -8.19
C TYR A 482 -20.00 24.05 -6.68
N ILE A 483 -19.61 25.16 -6.05
CA ILE A 483 -19.15 25.17 -4.66
C ILE A 483 -19.98 26.15 -3.83
N MET A 484 -20.50 25.69 -2.70
CA MET A 484 -21.06 26.50 -1.63
C MET A 484 -20.06 26.53 -0.49
N HIS A 485 -19.52 27.71 -0.15
CA HIS A 485 -18.49 27.88 0.88
C HIS A 485 -18.65 29.19 1.65
#